data_AF-A0A847VV53-F1
#
_entry.id   AF-A0A847VV53-F1
#
_cell.length_a   1.000
_cell.length_b   1.000
_cell.length_c   1.000
_cell.angle_alpha   90.00
_cell.angle_beta   90.00
_cell.angle_gamma   90.00
#
_symmetry.space_group_name_H-M   'P 1'
#
loop_
_entity.id
_entity.type
_entity.pdbx_description
1 polymer ?
#
loop_
_entity_poly.entity_id
_entity_poly.type
_entity_poly.pdbx_seq_one_letter_code
_entity_poly.pdbx_strand_id
1 'polypeptide(L)'
;MKNFFKLFLIILLLVVGLSGCDKGLKNKKLNQQQLWEYLSKYPRYLSEKGATDDCALVFTEGDDLVFDYSFYKGEEYNRYFTELISFTNERDYLYKLEYENPYPEEFDNAIFYIDLNPKEDNIFKFGRHLNQGSLEYVNFFADIGLTFEELLSKLNEHKTWLEVSSDLYGYYFLEIHDENQLSLGVMNSGFGLNGTISNIEYNGYMSYTVTVDYPGYEGDEITDPYDAYTTDYYMYYNPHYEILKMKLYDELIEFAPDKGLNLEEFLKALADYNSWIEENTGKDYYLGAESSGRFYLGNIKKDILYDGTLSNVEYNGYKSYTITVDYPKEGNKAAYAVEYSMYFGPKTEILMVEIEGSAVEFVPDKGLAIDELIAQLSRFEYWIKKSNEGVIYSINFSKDSIFNLYYKNSPTVHSGTIKNIEYHGLYKYTLEIEFPSTTEDKSDTLIDYYPLVYVPNSEDLIVELYQENESFIPDMVLTLEDLFNYVSKHGMWKSTKGEVGYFVRMYGDKKFHIGYLNAGGTAVGVLTKLTYNRFGSYTLEVYYPAGYFYDPELDSYDASTENYNVYCNPKKNYLVIEYAGKLVQFYQY
;
A
#
# COMPACT_ATOMS: atom_id res chain seq x y z
N MET A 1 -8.43 -88.87 -0.55
CA MET A 1 -7.53 -87.92 -1.25
C MET A 1 -8.23 -86.68 -1.82
N LYS A 2 -9.36 -86.79 -2.55
CA LYS A 2 -10.08 -85.61 -3.09
C LYS A 2 -10.52 -84.55 -2.06
N ASN A 3 -10.88 -84.96 -0.84
CA ASN A 3 -11.30 -84.01 0.22
C ASN A 3 -10.12 -83.31 0.90
N PHE A 4 -8.93 -83.91 0.89
CA PHE A 4 -7.71 -83.32 1.45
C PHE A 4 -7.19 -82.19 0.54
N PHE A 5 -7.29 -82.38 -0.77
CA PHE A 5 -6.92 -81.38 -1.77
C PHE A 5 -7.84 -80.14 -1.73
N LYS A 6 -9.15 -80.34 -1.51
CA LYS A 6 -10.09 -79.22 -1.32
C LYS A 6 -9.81 -78.43 -0.05
N LEU A 7 -9.49 -79.10 1.05
CA LEU A 7 -9.15 -78.44 2.30
C LEU A 7 -7.85 -77.63 2.16
N PHE A 8 -6.85 -78.19 1.48
CA PHE A 8 -5.58 -77.50 1.22
C PHE A 8 -5.75 -76.29 0.30
N LEU A 9 -6.60 -76.37 -0.72
CA LEU A 9 -6.91 -75.26 -1.62
C LEU A 9 -7.66 -74.11 -0.91
N ILE A 10 -8.59 -74.45 0.00
CA ILE A 10 -9.32 -73.46 0.81
C ILE A 10 -8.39 -72.77 1.81
N ILE A 11 -7.48 -73.52 2.44
CA ILE A 11 -6.45 -72.95 3.31
C ILE A 11 -5.49 -72.06 2.51
N LEU A 12 -5.09 -72.46 1.31
CA LEU A 12 -4.24 -71.64 0.43
C LEU A 12 -4.95 -70.34 0.01
N LEU A 13 -6.23 -70.42 -0.37
CA LEU A 13 -7.06 -69.24 -0.71
C LEU A 13 -7.30 -68.34 0.50
N LEU A 14 -7.43 -68.89 1.71
CA LEU A 14 -7.52 -68.12 2.95
C LEU A 14 -6.20 -67.45 3.31
N VAL A 15 -5.06 -68.13 3.10
CA VAL A 15 -3.72 -67.55 3.35
C VAL A 15 -3.40 -66.44 2.34
N VAL A 16 -3.76 -66.62 1.07
CA VAL A 16 -3.64 -65.59 0.02
C VAL A 16 -4.65 -64.45 0.23
N GLY A 17 -5.87 -64.75 0.70
CA GLY A 17 -6.88 -63.74 1.03
C GLY A 17 -6.58 -62.94 2.30
N LEU A 18 -5.88 -63.52 3.29
CA LEU A 18 -5.46 -62.84 4.53
C LEU A 18 -4.16 -62.05 4.38
N SER A 19 -3.31 -62.38 3.39
CA SER A 19 -2.09 -61.62 3.09
C SER A 19 -2.31 -60.44 2.14
N GLY A 20 -3.52 -60.29 1.56
CA GLY A 20 -3.88 -59.20 0.65
C GLY A 20 -4.63 -58.01 1.29
N CYS A 21 -4.77 -57.97 2.62
CA CYS A 21 -5.60 -56.96 3.31
C CYS A 21 -4.82 -56.24 4.43
N ASP A 22 -3.75 -55.53 4.06
CA ASP A 22 -3.14 -54.47 4.87
C ASP A 22 -2.68 -53.36 3.92
N LYS A 23 -3.56 -52.40 3.62
CA LYS A 23 -3.24 -51.20 2.81
C LYS A 23 -2.55 -50.12 3.66
N GLY A 24 -1.51 -50.50 4.38
CA GLY A 24 -0.68 -49.56 5.16
C GLY A 24 0.75 -50.07 5.25
N LEU A 25 1.72 -49.17 5.11
CA LEU A 25 3.15 -49.41 5.28
C LEU A 25 3.43 -50.00 6.68
N LYS A 26 3.37 -51.32 6.83
CA LYS A 26 3.75 -52.00 8.09
C LYS A 26 5.25 -52.29 8.18
N ASN A 27 6.00 -52.14 7.08
CA ASN A 27 7.45 -52.29 7.07
C ASN A 27 8.14 -50.96 7.38
N LYS A 28 8.50 -50.78 8.65
CA LYS A 28 9.22 -49.61 9.18
C LYS A 28 10.63 -49.40 8.63
N LYS A 29 11.20 -50.43 8.00
CA LYS A 29 12.58 -50.47 7.49
C LYS A 29 12.63 -51.19 6.15
N LEU A 30 12.51 -50.42 5.07
CA LEU A 30 12.73 -50.91 3.71
C LEU A 30 14.24 -51.03 3.46
N ASN A 31 14.65 -52.06 2.72
CA ASN A 31 15.98 -52.06 2.09
C ASN A 31 15.98 -51.14 0.85
N GLN A 32 17.15 -50.91 0.25
CA GLN A 32 17.32 -50.04 -0.92
C GLN A 32 16.34 -50.39 -2.06
N GLN A 33 16.36 -51.64 -2.53
CA GLN A 33 15.46 -52.10 -3.59
C GLN A 33 13.98 -51.86 -3.24
N GLN A 34 13.56 -52.14 -2.01
CA GLN A 34 12.18 -51.93 -1.56
C GLN A 34 11.79 -50.44 -1.51
N LEU A 35 12.72 -49.56 -1.15
CA LEU A 35 12.49 -48.12 -1.19
C LEU A 35 12.30 -47.66 -2.66
N TRP A 36 13.11 -48.18 -3.58
CA TRP A 36 12.99 -47.84 -5.00
C TRP A 36 11.73 -48.40 -5.64
N GLU A 37 11.36 -49.65 -5.35
CA GLU A 37 10.07 -50.22 -5.77
C GLU A 37 8.89 -49.40 -5.24
N TYR A 38 9.03 -48.83 -4.04
CA TYR A 38 8.03 -47.95 -3.46
C TYR A 38 7.96 -46.59 -4.17
N LEU A 39 9.09 -45.94 -4.40
CA LEU A 39 9.17 -44.61 -5.01
C LEU A 39 8.88 -44.64 -6.53
N SER A 40 9.24 -45.73 -7.22
CA SER A 40 8.97 -45.89 -8.66
C SER A 40 7.52 -46.24 -8.99
N LYS A 41 6.63 -46.39 -7.99
CA LYS A 41 5.19 -46.60 -8.19
C LYS A 41 4.54 -45.46 -8.98
N TYR A 42 5.09 -44.25 -8.85
CA TYR A 42 4.61 -43.05 -9.53
C TYR A 42 5.70 -42.56 -10.50
N PRO A 43 5.31 -41.96 -11.65
CA PRO A 43 6.27 -41.55 -12.67
C PRO A 43 7.22 -40.46 -12.18
N ARG A 44 6.77 -39.62 -11.24
CA ARG A 44 7.55 -38.54 -10.64
C ARG A 44 6.85 -37.99 -9.39
N TYR A 45 7.56 -37.12 -8.69
CA TYR A 45 7.04 -36.36 -7.55
C TYR A 45 7.36 -34.88 -7.68
N LEU A 46 6.45 -34.03 -7.21
CA LEU A 46 6.50 -32.58 -7.36
C LEU A 46 6.51 -31.89 -6.00
N SER A 47 7.30 -30.82 -5.87
CA SER A 47 7.30 -29.99 -4.66
C SER A 47 6.08 -29.07 -4.60
N GLU A 48 5.98 -28.25 -3.56
CA GLU A 48 4.94 -27.21 -3.44
C GLU A 48 4.93 -26.23 -4.62
N LYS A 49 6.12 -25.93 -5.16
CA LYS A 49 6.32 -25.07 -6.33
C LYS A 49 6.00 -25.79 -7.64
N GLY A 50 5.86 -27.11 -7.57
CA GLY A 50 5.71 -28.05 -8.66
C GLY A 50 6.64 -27.80 -9.84
N ALA A 51 6.22 -28.24 -11.02
CA ALA A 51 7.10 -28.29 -12.17
C ALA A 51 7.31 -26.94 -12.87
N THR A 52 6.47 -25.93 -12.61
CA THR A 52 6.59 -24.62 -13.26
C THR A 52 7.76 -23.80 -12.74
N ASP A 53 8.13 -23.99 -11.46
CA ASP A 53 9.15 -23.17 -10.80
C ASP A 53 10.24 -24.02 -10.10
N ASP A 54 10.15 -25.34 -10.17
CA ASP A 54 11.08 -26.30 -9.55
C ASP A 54 11.19 -27.59 -10.38
N CYS A 55 12.09 -28.48 -9.99
CA CYS A 55 12.23 -29.81 -10.59
C CYS A 55 11.20 -30.81 -10.06
N ALA A 56 10.89 -31.81 -10.88
CA ALA A 56 10.30 -33.05 -10.43
C ALA A 56 11.40 -34.03 -9.98
N LEU A 57 11.10 -34.85 -8.98
CA LEU A 57 11.97 -35.98 -8.61
C LEU A 57 11.48 -37.25 -9.30
N VAL A 58 12.39 -37.91 -10.01
CA VAL A 58 12.13 -39.19 -10.68
C VAL A 58 13.07 -40.23 -10.12
N PHE A 59 12.51 -41.38 -9.72
CA PHE A 59 13.26 -42.53 -9.25
C PHE A 59 13.15 -43.63 -10.31
N THR A 60 14.25 -43.91 -11.01
CA THR A 60 14.27 -44.85 -12.14
C THR A 60 14.85 -46.21 -11.75
N GLU A 61 14.80 -47.17 -12.68
CA GLU A 61 15.45 -48.48 -12.49
C GLU A 61 16.96 -48.31 -12.27
N GLY A 62 17.53 -49.07 -11.33
CA GLY A 62 18.98 -49.04 -11.03
C GLY A 62 19.39 -48.22 -9.81
N ASP A 63 18.44 -47.77 -8.99
CA ASP A 63 18.66 -46.91 -7.83
C ASP A 63 19.06 -45.45 -8.18
N ASP A 64 18.72 -45.02 -9.39
CA ASP A 64 18.99 -43.68 -9.91
C ASP A 64 17.98 -42.66 -9.36
N LEU A 65 18.48 -41.45 -9.07
CA LEU A 65 17.69 -40.27 -8.73
C LEU A 65 17.90 -39.18 -9.78
N VAL A 66 16.81 -38.70 -10.37
CA VAL A 66 16.83 -37.61 -11.35
C VAL A 66 16.07 -36.41 -10.82
N PHE A 67 16.72 -35.25 -10.88
CA PHE A 67 16.06 -33.95 -10.76
C PHE A 67 15.70 -33.52 -12.18
N ASP A 68 14.42 -33.68 -12.51
CA ASP A 68 13.86 -33.45 -13.82
C ASP A 68 13.34 -32.01 -13.96
N TYR A 69 14.06 -31.21 -14.72
CA TYR A 69 13.75 -29.82 -15.06
C TYR A 69 13.13 -29.69 -16.46
N SER A 70 12.84 -30.80 -17.15
CA SER A 70 12.39 -30.81 -18.55
C SER A 70 11.19 -29.90 -18.81
N PHE A 71 10.23 -29.85 -17.89
CA PHE A 71 9.03 -29.03 -17.99
C PHE A 71 9.31 -27.52 -17.89
N TYR A 72 10.24 -27.10 -17.03
CA TYR A 72 10.52 -25.69 -16.76
C TYR A 72 11.64 -25.12 -17.64
N LYS A 73 12.74 -25.86 -17.80
CA LYS A 73 13.97 -25.37 -18.44
C LYS A 73 14.37 -26.13 -19.70
N GLY A 74 13.81 -27.32 -19.93
CA GLY A 74 14.25 -28.24 -20.98
C GLY A 74 15.08 -29.41 -20.42
N GLU A 75 15.11 -30.52 -21.16
CA GLU A 75 15.72 -31.79 -20.74
C GLU A 75 17.22 -31.67 -20.47
N GLU A 76 17.91 -30.75 -21.15
CA GLU A 76 19.35 -30.50 -20.98
C GLU A 76 19.72 -29.99 -19.58
N TYR A 77 18.75 -29.53 -18.80
CA TYR A 77 18.94 -29.06 -17.43
C TYR A 77 18.71 -30.17 -16.39
N ASN A 78 18.33 -31.38 -16.80
CA ASN A 78 18.15 -32.50 -15.89
C ASN A 78 19.46 -32.84 -15.16
N ARG A 79 19.35 -33.28 -13.92
CA ARG A 79 20.49 -33.72 -13.09
C ARG A 79 20.32 -35.17 -12.73
N TYR A 80 21.29 -36.00 -13.10
CA TYR A 80 21.26 -37.44 -12.92
C TYR A 80 22.26 -37.85 -11.85
N PHE A 81 21.78 -38.53 -10.81
CA PHE A 81 22.59 -39.14 -9.76
C PHE A 81 22.48 -40.65 -9.90
N THR A 82 23.48 -41.27 -10.55
CA THR A 82 23.44 -42.69 -10.97
C THR A 82 24.41 -43.60 -10.22
N GLU A 83 25.36 -43.04 -9.47
CA GLU A 83 26.38 -43.80 -8.74
C GLU A 83 26.13 -43.68 -7.24
N LEU A 84 25.30 -44.57 -6.69
CA LEU A 84 24.98 -44.61 -5.26
C LEU A 84 26.17 -45.17 -4.45
N ILE A 85 26.77 -44.34 -3.61
CA ILE A 85 27.89 -44.68 -2.73
C ILE A 85 27.40 -45.38 -1.47
N SER A 86 26.35 -44.86 -0.82
CA SER A 86 25.83 -45.43 0.43
C SER A 86 24.32 -45.27 0.60
N PHE A 87 23.69 -46.28 1.21
CA PHE A 87 22.29 -46.32 1.60
C PHE A 87 22.18 -46.68 3.08
N THR A 88 21.53 -45.82 3.88
CA THR A 88 21.33 -46.06 5.32
C THR A 88 19.90 -45.76 5.74
N ASN A 89 19.28 -46.63 6.52
CA ASN A 89 18.05 -46.31 7.24
C ASN A 89 18.41 -45.67 8.60
N GLU A 90 18.23 -44.36 8.71
CA GLU A 90 18.62 -43.57 9.90
C GLU A 90 17.66 -43.83 11.07
N ARG A 91 16.36 -43.95 10.78
CA ARG A 91 15.29 -44.31 11.73
C ARG A 91 14.08 -44.84 10.96
N ASP A 92 13.03 -45.22 11.69
CA ASP A 92 11.74 -45.61 11.09
C ASP A 92 11.35 -44.58 10.00
N TYR A 93 11.18 -45.06 8.76
CA TYR A 93 10.79 -44.29 7.57
C TYR A 93 11.77 -43.22 7.04
N LEU A 94 12.89 -42.97 7.71
CA LEU A 94 13.92 -42.02 7.24
C LEU A 94 15.12 -42.76 6.62
N TYR A 95 15.39 -42.45 5.37
CA TYR A 95 16.48 -43.03 4.59
C TYR A 95 17.46 -41.93 4.18
N LYS A 96 18.75 -42.25 4.24
CA LYS A 96 19.85 -41.41 3.77
C LYS A 96 20.48 -42.07 2.56
N LEU A 97 20.61 -41.30 1.49
CA LEU A 97 21.18 -41.68 0.20
C LEU A 97 22.41 -40.81 -0.05
N GLU A 98 23.54 -41.40 -0.39
CA GLU A 98 24.76 -40.67 -0.75
C GLU A 98 25.22 -41.13 -2.13
N TYR A 99 25.35 -40.18 -3.06
CA TYR A 99 25.81 -40.42 -4.42
C TYR A 99 27.17 -39.80 -4.68
N GLU A 100 27.85 -40.25 -5.73
CA GLU A 100 28.86 -39.43 -6.38
C GLU A 100 28.22 -38.12 -6.84
N ASN A 101 28.90 -36.99 -6.66
CA ASN A 101 28.37 -35.67 -7.00
C ASN A 101 28.93 -35.18 -8.34
N PRO A 102 28.24 -35.42 -9.48
CA PRO A 102 28.65 -34.91 -10.77
C PRO A 102 28.43 -33.40 -10.94
N TYR A 103 27.74 -32.75 -10.00
CA TYR A 103 27.34 -31.34 -10.08
C TYR A 103 27.82 -30.52 -8.86
N PRO A 104 29.13 -30.49 -8.55
CA PRO A 104 29.66 -29.83 -7.36
C PRO A 104 29.49 -28.30 -7.36
N GLU A 105 29.19 -27.69 -8.51
CA GLU A 105 28.91 -26.26 -8.62
C GLU A 105 27.47 -25.92 -8.21
N GLU A 106 26.56 -26.90 -8.22
CA GLU A 106 25.13 -26.72 -7.90
C GLU A 106 24.73 -27.37 -6.57
N PHE A 107 25.47 -28.42 -6.16
CA PHE A 107 25.23 -29.15 -4.93
C PHE A 107 26.52 -29.23 -4.11
N ASP A 108 26.49 -28.69 -2.88
CA ASP A 108 27.64 -28.78 -1.95
C ASP A 108 28.03 -30.25 -1.68
N ASN A 109 27.03 -31.13 -1.64
CA ASN A 109 27.17 -32.59 -1.58
C ASN A 109 25.94 -33.27 -2.20
N ALA A 110 26.09 -34.54 -2.58
CA ALA A 110 25.00 -35.36 -3.10
C ALA A 110 24.45 -36.31 -2.02
N ILE A 111 24.18 -35.76 -0.83
CA ILE A 111 23.53 -36.47 0.29
C ILE A 111 22.08 -36.04 0.36
N PHE A 112 21.17 -37.00 0.20
CA PHE A 112 19.74 -36.80 0.19
C PHE A 112 19.05 -37.63 1.27
N TYR A 113 17.96 -37.10 1.80
CA TYR A 113 17.14 -37.75 2.81
C TYR A 113 15.72 -37.97 2.30
N ILE A 114 15.18 -39.16 2.49
CA ILE A 114 13.79 -39.51 2.15
C ILE A 114 13.08 -39.86 3.46
N ASP A 115 12.16 -39.02 3.93
CA ASP A 115 11.29 -39.29 5.09
C ASP A 115 9.89 -39.66 4.59
N LEU A 116 9.57 -40.96 4.57
CA LEU A 116 8.29 -41.45 4.05
C LEU A 116 7.14 -41.14 5.02
N ASN A 117 5.99 -40.74 4.50
CA ASN A 117 4.79 -40.61 5.30
C ASN A 117 4.15 -42.00 5.54
N PRO A 118 4.02 -42.46 6.79
CA PRO A 118 3.45 -43.79 7.07
C PRO A 118 1.92 -43.86 6.84
N LYS A 119 1.24 -42.72 6.67
CA LYS A 119 -0.22 -42.64 6.49
C LYS A 119 -0.64 -42.52 5.03
N GLU A 120 0.22 -41.98 4.19
CA GLU A 120 -0.09 -41.58 2.81
C GLU A 120 1.06 -42.02 1.91
N ASP A 121 0.76 -42.86 0.90
CA ASP A 121 1.80 -43.47 0.09
C ASP A 121 2.27 -42.60 -1.10
N ASN A 122 1.58 -41.48 -1.32
CA ASN A 122 1.77 -40.54 -2.40
C ASN A 122 2.50 -39.25 -1.94
N ILE A 123 3.02 -39.20 -0.72
CA ILE A 123 3.76 -38.05 -0.18
C ILE A 123 4.97 -38.50 0.64
N PHE A 124 6.07 -37.76 0.52
CA PHE A 124 7.23 -37.89 1.40
C PHE A 124 7.93 -36.54 1.55
N LYS A 125 8.85 -36.44 2.52
CA LYS A 125 9.75 -35.27 2.63
C LYS A 125 11.11 -35.60 2.05
N PHE A 126 11.57 -34.74 1.14
CA PHE A 126 12.90 -34.78 0.57
C PHE A 126 13.81 -33.79 1.29
N GLY A 127 14.86 -34.29 1.92
CA GLY A 127 15.86 -33.49 2.60
C GLY A 127 17.12 -33.33 1.75
N ARG A 128 17.61 -32.10 1.62
CA ARG A 128 18.92 -31.81 1.00
C ARG A 128 19.66 -30.71 1.77
N HIS A 129 20.98 -30.71 1.67
CA HIS A 129 21.78 -29.61 2.18
C HIS A 129 21.75 -28.43 1.19
N LEU A 130 21.43 -27.24 1.70
CA LEU A 130 21.58 -25.99 0.96
C LEU A 130 22.87 -25.26 1.36
N ASN A 131 23.23 -24.24 0.57
CA ASN A 131 24.40 -23.37 0.79
C ASN A 131 24.55 -23.02 2.28
N GLN A 132 25.76 -23.25 2.83
CA GLN A 132 26.12 -23.10 4.26
C GLN A 132 25.78 -24.30 5.16
N GLY A 133 25.33 -25.42 4.59
CA GLY A 133 25.21 -26.71 5.28
C GLY A 133 23.90 -26.95 6.03
N SER A 134 22.91 -26.05 5.93
CA SER A 134 21.58 -26.28 6.49
C SER A 134 20.88 -27.44 5.77
N LEU A 135 20.36 -28.40 6.54
CA LEU A 135 19.52 -29.47 6.01
C LEU A 135 18.07 -28.98 5.97
N GLU A 136 17.51 -28.88 4.77
CA GLU A 136 16.14 -28.44 4.56
C GLU A 136 15.30 -29.58 3.98
N TYR A 137 14.06 -29.70 4.46
CA TYR A 137 13.11 -30.71 4.01
C TYR A 137 11.94 -30.06 3.29
N VAL A 138 11.63 -30.57 2.10
CA VAL A 138 10.51 -30.13 1.26
C VAL A 138 9.55 -31.30 1.06
N ASN A 139 8.23 -31.05 1.10
CA ASN A 139 7.25 -32.08 0.80
C ASN A 139 7.21 -32.32 -0.72
N PHE A 140 7.18 -33.58 -1.11
CA PHE A 140 7.03 -34.03 -2.49
C PHE A 140 5.79 -34.92 -2.62
N PHE A 141 4.97 -34.64 -3.63
CA PHE A 141 3.68 -35.27 -3.88
C PHE A 141 3.75 -36.03 -5.20
N ALA A 142 3.19 -37.24 -5.22
CA ALA A 142 3.14 -38.04 -6.43
C ALA A 142 2.36 -37.32 -7.52
N ASP A 143 2.88 -37.37 -8.75
CA ASP A 143 2.24 -36.78 -9.92
C ASP A 143 1.07 -37.66 -10.39
N ILE A 144 -0.10 -37.37 -9.83
CA ILE A 144 -1.35 -38.07 -10.09
C ILE A 144 -2.37 -37.03 -10.57
N GLY A 145 -2.85 -37.19 -11.80
CA GLY A 145 -3.85 -36.31 -12.38
C GLY A 145 -5.21 -36.47 -11.70
N LEU A 146 -5.84 -35.34 -11.40
CA LEU A 146 -7.24 -35.30 -11.00
C LEU A 146 -8.12 -35.66 -12.21
N THR A 147 -9.17 -36.44 -11.97
CA THR A 147 -10.21 -36.65 -12.97
C THR A 147 -10.99 -35.36 -13.24
N PHE A 148 -11.78 -35.34 -14.32
CA PHE A 148 -12.65 -34.20 -14.66
C PHE A 148 -13.49 -33.73 -13.46
N GLU A 149 -14.19 -34.66 -12.79
CA GLU A 149 -15.05 -34.34 -11.64
C GLU A 149 -14.23 -33.86 -10.43
N GLU A 150 -13.08 -34.46 -10.17
CA GLU A 150 -12.21 -34.08 -9.03
C GLU A 150 -11.60 -32.69 -9.23
N LEU A 151 -11.14 -32.36 -10.45
CA LEU A 151 -10.55 -31.06 -10.74
C LEU A 151 -11.59 -29.94 -10.64
N LEU A 152 -12.78 -30.13 -11.24
CA LEU A 152 -13.86 -29.15 -11.12
C LEU A 152 -14.32 -29.00 -9.69
N SER A 153 -14.48 -30.10 -8.94
CA SER A 153 -14.84 -30.05 -7.53
C SER A 153 -13.81 -29.26 -6.72
N LYS A 154 -12.52 -29.41 -7.03
CA LYS A 154 -11.43 -28.70 -6.33
C LYS A 154 -11.37 -27.22 -6.66
N LEU A 155 -11.56 -26.85 -7.92
CA LEU A 155 -11.59 -25.45 -8.33
C LEU A 155 -12.86 -24.73 -7.83
N ASN A 156 -13.99 -25.43 -7.74
CA ASN A 156 -15.27 -24.92 -7.23
C ASN A 156 -15.35 -24.89 -5.69
N GLU A 157 -14.30 -25.31 -4.97
CA GLU A 157 -14.20 -25.05 -3.51
C GLU A 157 -14.17 -23.54 -3.21
N HIS A 158 -13.71 -22.74 -4.18
CA HIS A 158 -13.65 -21.29 -4.11
C HIS A 158 -14.49 -20.69 -5.22
N LYS A 159 -15.38 -19.75 -4.86
CA LYS A 159 -16.28 -19.11 -5.82
C LYS A 159 -15.52 -18.37 -6.93
N THR A 160 -14.43 -17.70 -6.56
CA THR A 160 -13.66 -16.85 -7.46
C THR A 160 -12.17 -17.06 -7.22
N TRP A 161 -11.39 -17.01 -8.29
CA TRP A 161 -9.93 -17.03 -8.30
C TRP A 161 -9.45 -15.73 -8.94
N LEU A 162 -8.60 -14.99 -8.24
CA LEU A 162 -8.12 -13.68 -8.65
C LEU A 162 -6.64 -13.75 -9.03
N GLU A 163 -6.28 -13.04 -10.09
CA GLU A 163 -4.89 -12.87 -10.48
C GLU A 163 -4.05 -12.27 -9.31
N VAL A 164 -2.88 -12.87 -9.07
CA VAL A 164 -1.96 -12.47 -7.99
C VAL A 164 -1.15 -11.21 -8.34
N SER A 165 -0.83 -11.03 -9.63
CA SER A 165 0.18 -10.08 -10.12
C SER A 165 -0.31 -8.70 -10.51
N SER A 166 -1.62 -8.46 -10.61
CA SER A 166 -2.08 -7.18 -11.13
C SER A 166 -2.04 -6.07 -10.04
N ASP A 167 -1.96 -4.81 -10.45
CA ASP A 167 -2.07 -3.62 -9.60
C ASP A 167 -3.32 -2.85 -10.02
N LEU A 168 -4.26 -2.61 -9.09
CA LEU A 168 -5.51 -1.80 -9.09
C LEU A 168 -6.45 -1.79 -10.32
N TYR A 169 -6.01 -2.17 -11.51
CA TYR A 169 -6.66 -1.92 -12.79
C TYR A 169 -6.66 -3.19 -13.64
N GLY A 170 -7.80 -3.91 -13.64
CA GLY A 170 -8.04 -4.98 -14.61
C GLY A 170 -7.33 -6.29 -14.31
N TYR A 171 -7.63 -6.89 -13.16
CA TYR A 171 -7.21 -8.25 -12.82
C TYR A 171 -8.02 -9.27 -13.59
N TYR A 172 -7.38 -10.32 -14.10
CA TYR A 172 -8.11 -11.50 -14.52
C TYR A 172 -8.80 -12.15 -13.31
N PHE A 173 -10.02 -12.60 -13.51
CA PHE A 173 -10.71 -13.48 -12.57
C PHE A 173 -11.22 -14.73 -13.27
N LEU A 174 -11.27 -15.81 -12.51
CA LEU A 174 -11.78 -17.10 -12.93
C LEU A 174 -12.83 -17.59 -11.92
N GLU A 175 -14.00 -17.98 -12.40
CA GLU A 175 -15.02 -18.65 -11.60
C GLU A 175 -15.40 -19.98 -12.27
N ILE A 176 -15.55 -21.01 -11.45
CA ILE A 176 -16.11 -22.29 -11.86
C ILE A 176 -17.48 -22.40 -11.22
N HIS A 177 -18.52 -22.66 -12.01
CA HIS A 177 -19.88 -22.80 -11.50
C HIS A 177 -20.33 -24.26 -11.51
N ASP A 178 -21.36 -24.53 -10.72
CA ASP A 178 -22.15 -25.74 -10.85
C ASP A 178 -22.64 -25.88 -12.31
N GLU A 179 -22.57 -27.09 -12.89
CA GLU A 179 -22.82 -27.39 -14.32
C GLU A 179 -21.63 -27.20 -15.29
N ASN A 180 -20.38 -27.29 -14.80
CA ASN A 180 -19.17 -27.26 -15.62
C ASN A 180 -18.98 -25.94 -16.40
N GLN A 181 -19.52 -24.83 -15.90
CA GLN A 181 -19.31 -23.54 -16.55
C GLN A 181 -18.04 -22.88 -16.03
N LEU A 182 -17.23 -22.36 -16.95
CA LEU A 182 -16.08 -21.49 -16.69
C LEU A 182 -16.46 -20.06 -17.03
N SER A 183 -16.33 -19.17 -16.06
CA SER A 183 -16.32 -17.72 -16.28
C SER A 183 -14.88 -17.23 -16.23
N LEU A 184 -14.46 -16.50 -17.26
CA LEU A 184 -13.18 -15.81 -17.34
C LEU A 184 -13.43 -14.36 -17.69
N GLY A 185 -12.92 -13.42 -16.92
CA GLY A 185 -13.13 -12.00 -17.23
C GLY A 185 -12.02 -11.10 -16.71
N VAL A 186 -12.17 -9.82 -17.00
CA VAL A 186 -11.28 -8.77 -16.52
C VAL A 186 -12.09 -7.84 -15.63
N MET A 187 -11.72 -7.73 -14.37
CA MET A 187 -12.43 -6.88 -13.42
C MET A 187 -12.52 -5.43 -13.92
N ASN A 188 -13.61 -4.74 -13.60
CA ASN A 188 -13.87 -3.32 -13.94
C ASN A 188 -13.90 -2.96 -15.45
N SER A 189 -13.81 -3.95 -16.34
CA SER A 189 -13.87 -3.72 -17.79
C SER A 189 -15.25 -3.94 -18.41
N GLY A 190 -16.14 -4.62 -17.68
CA GLY A 190 -17.40 -5.16 -18.25
C GLY A 190 -17.19 -6.39 -19.13
N PHE A 191 -15.95 -6.79 -19.42
CA PHE A 191 -15.62 -7.96 -20.23
C PHE A 191 -15.60 -9.24 -19.39
N GLY A 192 -16.36 -10.23 -19.85
CA GLY A 192 -16.38 -11.59 -19.31
C GLY A 192 -16.87 -12.59 -20.34
N LEU A 193 -16.26 -13.77 -20.34
CA LEU A 193 -16.61 -14.90 -21.19
C LEU A 193 -17.12 -16.03 -20.30
N ASN A 194 -18.26 -16.61 -20.68
CA ASN A 194 -18.82 -17.78 -20.02
C ASN A 194 -18.86 -18.92 -21.03
N GLY A 195 -18.20 -20.03 -20.70
CA GLY A 195 -18.15 -21.22 -21.56
C GLY A 195 -18.40 -22.49 -20.77
N THR A 196 -18.67 -23.59 -21.46
CA THR A 196 -18.83 -24.92 -20.84
C THR A 196 -17.55 -25.71 -20.99
N ILE A 197 -17.00 -26.20 -19.88
CA ILE A 197 -15.86 -27.11 -19.89
C ILE A 197 -16.33 -28.46 -20.42
N SER A 198 -15.87 -28.82 -21.61
CA SER A 198 -16.30 -30.02 -22.33
C SER A 198 -15.31 -31.18 -22.19
N ASN A 199 -14.04 -30.90 -21.90
CA ASN A 199 -13.02 -31.91 -21.69
C ASN A 199 -11.88 -31.43 -20.78
N ILE A 200 -11.27 -32.38 -20.06
CA ILE A 200 -10.04 -32.17 -19.26
C ILE A 200 -9.09 -33.31 -19.58
N GLU A 201 -7.91 -32.99 -20.08
CA GLU A 201 -6.81 -33.94 -20.30
C GLU A 201 -5.66 -33.63 -19.34
N TYR A 202 -5.17 -34.63 -18.61
CA TYR A 202 -4.02 -34.48 -17.73
C TYR A 202 -2.73 -34.81 -18.46
N ASN A 203 -1.77 -33.87 -18.43
CA ASN A 203 -0.52 -33.94 -19.18
C ASN A 203 0.69 -34.34 -18.32
N GLY A 204 0.47 -34.72 -17.06
CA GLY A 204 1.56 -34.86 -16.08
C GLY A 204 2.00 -33.52 -15.50
N TYR A 205 2.92 -33.53 -14.54
CA TYR A 205 3.47 -32.34 -13.89
C TYR A 205 2.41 -31.42 -13.27
N MET A 206 1.30 -31.98 -12.76
CA MET A 206 0.11 -31.23 -12.31
C MET A 206 -0.47 -30.28 -13.38
N SER A 207 -0.21 -30.55 -14.66
CA SER A 207 -0.70 -29.75 -15.79
C SER A 207 -1.86 -30.45 -16.52
N TYR A 208 -2.76 -29.63 -17.03
CA TYR A 208 -4.03 -30.02 -17.63
C TYR A 208 -4.27 -29.19 -18.90
N THR A 209 -4.88 -29.81 -19.90
CA THR A 209 -5.54 -29.11 -21.02
C THR A 209 -7.03 -29.09 -20.72
N VAL A 210 -7.59 -27.90 -20.56
CA VAL A 210 -9.02 -27.68 -20.29
C VAL A 210 -9.66 -27.14 -21.56
N THR A 211 -10.52 -27.94 -22.19
CA THR A 211 -11.25 -27.55 -23.40
C THR A 211 -12.57 -26.89 -23.01
N VAL A 212 -12.82 -25.69 -23.54
CA VAL A 212 -13.98 -24.86 -23.21
C VAL A 212 -14.73 -24.47 -24.47
N ASP A 213 -16.02 -24.76 -24.50
CA ASP A 213 -16.95 -24.38 -25.56
C ASP A 213 -17.62 -23.05 -25.20
N TYR A 214 -17.30 -22.00 -25.94
CA TYR A 214 -17.92 -20.67 -25.78
C TYR A 214 -19.09 -20.52 -26.75
N PRO A 215 -20.29 -20.16 -26.26
CA PRO A 215 -21.43 -19.84 -27.12
C PRO A 215 -21.15 -18.55 -27.90
N GLY A 216 -21.71 -18.43 -29.10
CA GLY A 216 -21.63 -17.19 -29.87
C GLY A 216 -22.37 -16.05 -29.17
N TYR A 217 -21.87 -14.83 -29.34
CA TYR A 217 -22.42 -13.62 -28.76
C TYR A 217 -22.83 -12.63 -29.85
N GLU A 218 -24.03 -12.07 -29.74
CA GLU A 218 -24.58 -11.11 -30.73
C GLU A 218 -23.95 -9.72 -30.61
N GLY A 219 -23.12 -9.49 -29.60
CA GLY A 219 -22.49 -8.20 -29.31
C GLY A 219 -23.40 -7.27 -28.50
N ASP A 220 -22.78 -6.28 -27.86
CA ASP A 220 -23.45 -5.19 -27.17
C ASP A 220 -22.71 -3.85 -27.38
N GLU A 221 -23.00 -2.84 -26.57
CA GLU A 221 -22.35 -1.53 -26.67
C GLU A 221 -20.85 -1.54 -26.31
N ILE A 222 -20.35 -2.61 -25.68
CA ILE A 222 -19.01 -2.74 -25.11
C ILE A 222 -18.21 -3.86 -25.80
N THR A 223 -18.87 -4.92 -26.25
CA THR A 223 -18.25 -6.15 -26.77
C THR A 223 -18.74 -6.46 -28.17
N ASP A 224 -17.81 -6.64 -29.10
CA ASP A 224 -18.11 -7.01 -30.48
C ASP A 224 -18.75 -8.43 -30.56
N PRO A 225 -19.62 -8.68 -31.56
CA PRO A 225 -20.16 -10.00 -31.80
C PRO A 225 -19.07 -11.00 -32.17
N TYR A 226 -19.25 -12.25 -31.75
CA TYR A 226 -18.38 -13.37 -32.12
C TYR A 226 -19.18 -14.67 -32.30
N ASP A 227 -18.74 -15.52 -33.23
CA ASP A 227 -19.33 -16.84 -33.43
C ASP A 227 -18.95 -17.80 -32.31
N ALA A 228 -19.72 -18.87 -32.10
CA ALA A 228 -19.36 -19.92 -31.14
C ALA A 228 -18.01 -20.56 -31.50
N TYR A 229 -17.16 -20.78 -30.51
CA TYR A 229 -15.83 -21.36 -30.70
C TYR A 229 -15.44 -22.25 -29.52
N THR A 230 -14.51 -23.16 -29.78
CA THR A 230 -13.90 -24.01 -28.76
C THR A 230 -12.43 -23.59 -28.60
N THR A 231 -11.95 -23.53 -27.37
CA THR A 231 -10.55 -23.23 -27.08
C THR A 231 -9.99 -24.15 -26.01
N ASP A 232 -8.70 -24.43 -26.10
CA ASP A 232 -7.96 -25.20 -25.10
C ASP A 232 -7.15 -24.24 -24.23
N TYR A 233 -7.33 -24.33 -22.91
CA TYR A 233 -6.52 -23.64 -21.92
C TYR A 233 -5.50 -24.59 -21.32
N TYR A 234 -4.24 -24.16 -21.32
CA TYR A 234 -3.20 -24.85 -20.58
C TYR A 234 -3.22 -24.38 -19.13
N MET A 235 -3.53 -25.30 -18.22
CA MET A 235 -3.72 -25.02 -16.81
C MET A 235 -2.77 -25.86 -15.96
N TYR A 236 -2.12 -25.25 -15.00
CA TYR A 236 -1.41 -25.91 -13.93
C TYR A 236 -2.19 -25.74 -12.64
N TYR A 237 -2.44 -26.83 -11.91
CA TYR A 237 -3.16 -26.77 -10.64
C TYR A 237 -2.53 -27.70 -9.61
N ASN A 238 -2.00 -27.12 -8.52
CA ASN A 238 -1.54 -27.86 -7.36
C ASN A 238 -2.64 -27.91 -6.28
N PRO A 239 -3.35 -29.06 -6.11
CA PRO A 239 -4.45 -29.17 -5.16
C PRO A 239 -4.02 -29.14 -3.69
N HIS A 240 -2.73 -29.29 -3.40
CA HIS A 240 -2.22 -29.29 -2.02
C HIS A 240 -1.93 -27.90 -1.48
N TYR A 241 -1.69 -26.93 -2.38
CA TYR A 241 -1.30 -25.55 -2.03
C TYR A 241 -2.22 -24.50 -2.66
N GLU A 242 -3.27 -24.92 -3.38
CA GLU A 242 -4.20 -24.02 -4.07
C GLU A 242 -3.51 -23.04 -5.03
N ILE A 243 -2.48 -23.53 -5.72
CA ILE A 243 -1.76 -22.75 -6.74
C ILE A 243 -2.38 -23.08 -8.09
N LEU A 244 -3.03 -22.09 -8.70
CA LEU A 244 -3.61 -22.17 -10.03
C LEU A 244 -2.83 -21.26 -10.96
N LYS A 245 -2.34 -21.79 -12.09
CA LYS A 245 -1.80 -20.98 -13.17
C LYS A 245 -2.48 -21.37 -14.47
N MET A 246 -2.81 -20.40 -15.30
CA MET A 246 -3.45 -20.66 -16.59
C MET A 246 -2.81 -19.80 -17.66
N LYS A 247 -2.48 -20.43 -18.79
CA LYS A 247 -1.97 -19.70 -19.95
C LYS A 247 -3.13 -19.00 -20.64
N LEU A 248 -3.13 -17.68 -20.60
CA LEU A 248 -4.06 -16.82 -21.31
C LEU A 248 -3.29 -16.07 -22.38
N TYR A 249 -3.69 -16.25 -23.64
CA TYR A 249 -2.93 -15.77 -24.79
C TYR A 249 -1.48 -16.31 -24.75
N ASP A 250 -0.49 -15.42 -24.58
CA ASP A 250 0.93 -15.77 -24.50
C ASP A 250 1.52 -15.63 -23.09
N GLU A 251 0.67 -15.38 -22.08
CA GLU A 251 1.09 -15.14 -20.70
C GLU A 251 0.60 -16.25 -19.76
N LEU A 252 1.46 -16.65 -18.81
CA LEU A 252 1.08 -17.57 -17.74
C LEU A 252 0.62 -16.75 -16.54
N ILE A 253 -0.69 -16.70 -16.33
CA ILE A 253 -1.30 -15.92 -15.25
C ILE A 253 -1.43 -16.80 -14.02
N GLU A 254 -0.96 -16.30 -12.86
CA GLU A 254 -1.13 -16.96 -11.57
C GLU A 254 -2.37 -16.43 -10.85
N PHE A 255 -3.20 -17.35 -10.38
CA PHE A 255 -4.43 -17.09 -9.66
C PHE A 255 -4.33 -17.63 -8.23
N ALA A 256 -4.87 -16.87 -7.29
CA ALA A 256 -5.09 -17.28 -5.92
C ALA A 256 -6.60 -17.30 -5.62
N PRO A 257 -7.07 -18.17 -4.72
CA PRO A 257 -8.48 -18.20 -4.36
C PRO A 257 -8.87 -16.88 -3.67
N ASP A 258 -10.06 -16.38 -3.98
CA ASP A 258 -10.60 -15.16 -3.39
C ASP A 258 -11.06 -15.38 -1.95
N LYS A 259 -10.09 -15.51 -1.05
CA LYS A 259 -10.30 -15.68 0.38
C LYS A 259 -9.95 -14.37 1.07
N GLY A 260 -10.96 -13.67 1.55
CA GLY A 260 -10.75 -12.50 2.38
C GLY A 260 -10.06 -12.85 3.70
N LEU A 261 -9.56 -11.82 4.36
CA LEU A 261 -8.99 -11.95 5.68
C LEU A 261 -10.09 -12.20 6.72
N ASN A 262 -9.87 -13.15 7.62
CA ASN A 262 -10.69 -13.24 8.83
C ASN A 262 -10.39 -12.07 9.79
N LEU A 263 -11.17 -11.89 10.87
CA LEU A 263 -11.01 -10.77 11.80
C LEU A 263 -9.58 -10.61 12.34
N GLU A 264 -8.91 -11.71 12.73
CA GLU A 264 -7.55 -11.67 13.27
C GLU A 264 -6.54 -11.26 12.20
N GLU A 265 -6.65 -11.85 11.01
CA GLU A 265 -5.79 -11.53 9.86
C GLU A 265 -6.00 -10.09 9.38
N PHE A 266 -7.24 -9.63 9.35
CA PHE A 266 -7.62 -8.27 8.96
C PHE A 266 -7.06 -7.25 9.94
N LEU A 267 -7.23 -7.46 11.25
CA LEU A 267 -6.66 -6.60 12.29
C LEU A 267 -5.15 -6.54 12.20
N LYS A 268 -4.50 -7.71 12.05
CA LYS A 268 -3.04 -7.78 11.94
C LYS A 268 -2.55 -6.98 10.74
N ALA A 269 -3.15 -7.18 9.57
CA ALA A 269 -2.78 -6.47 8.35
C ALA A 269 -3.05 -4.96 8.44
N LEU A 270 -4.17 -4.55 9.05
CA LEU A 270 -4.47 -3.13 9.25
C LEU A 270 -3.52 -2.46 10.26
N ALA A 271 -3.09 -3.22 11.28
CA ALA A 271 -2.16 -2.79 12.33
C ALA A 271 -0.67 -2.93 11.95
N ASP A 272 -0.34 -3.41 10.75
CA ASP A 272 1.03 -3.34 10.21
C ASP A 272 1.52 -1.88 10.12
N TYR A 273 0.57 -0.95 10.06
CA TYR A 273 0.80 0.48 10.18
C TYR A 273 0.12 1.01 11.44
N ASN A 274 0.83 1.88 12.18
CA ASN A 274 0.26 2.56 13.34
C ASN A 274 -1.02 3.32 12.97
N SER A 275 -1.01 3.96 11.80
CA SER A 275 -2.13 4.73 11.26
C SER A 275 -2.14 4.69 9.73
N TRP A 276 -3.28 5.09 9.18
CA TRP A 276 -3.55 5.32 7.79
C TRP A 276 -4.12 6.73 7.66
N ILE A 277 -3.64 7.49 6.68
CA ILE A 277 -4.00 8.90 6.49
C ILE A 277 -4.71 9.06 5.16
N GLU A 278 -5.72 9.93 5.14
CA GLU A 278 -6.50 10.20 3.94
C GLU A 278 -5.63 10.73 2.79
N GLU A 279 -5.81 10.14 1.60
CA GLU A 279 -5.21 10.61 0.38
C GLU A 279 -6.10 11.67 -0.29
N ASN A 280 -5.55 12.89 -0.44
CA ASN A 280 -5.97 13.91 -1.40
C ASN A 280 -7.45 14.41 -1.41
N THR A 281 -8.29 14.14 -0.41
CA THR A 281 -9.64 14.77 -0.35
C THR A 281 -9.71 16.08 0.47
N GLY A 282 -8.68 16.36 1.28
CA GLY A 282 -8.58 17.57 2.10
C GLY A 282 -9.54 17.62 3.31
N LYS A 283 -10.22 16.51 3.62
CA LYS A 283 -11.07 16.37 4.80
C LYS A 283 -10.24 16.05 6.06
N ASP A 284 -9.01 15.58 5.89
CA ASP A 284 -8.02 15.22 6.91
C ASP A 284 -8.50 14.10 7.85
N TYR A 285 -9.10 13.06 7.27
CA TYR A 285 -9.38 11.83 8.01
C TYR A 285 -8.11 11.02 8.28
N TYR A 286 -8.10 10.31 9.40
CA TYR A 286 -7.11 9.29 9.70
C TYR A 286 -7.78 8.10 10.39
N LEU A 287 -7.19 6.93 10.21
CA LEU A 287 -7.67 5.68 10.77
C LEU A 287 -6.49 4.92 11.37
N GLY A 288 -6.73 4.08 12.37
CA GLY A 288 -5.75 3.09 12.78
C GLY A 288 -6.40 1.95 13.54
N ALA A 289 -5.65 0.86 13.64
CA ALA A 289 -6.07 -0.33 14.37
C ALA A 289 -4.89 -0.90 15.15
N GLU A 290 -5.21 -1.55 16.26
CA GLU A 290 -4.26 -2.31 17.05
C GLU A 290 -4.62 -3.80 16.98
N SER A 291 -3.62 -4.68 17.13
CA SER A 291 -3.86 -6.13 17.24
C SER A 291 -4.72 -6.53 18.44
N SER A 292 -4.91 -5.62 19.40
CA SER A 292 -5.85 -5.76 20.52
C SER A 292 -7.33 -5.71 20.12
N GLY A 293 -7.62 -5.35 18.86
CA GLY A 293 -8.98 -5.12 18.35
C GLY A 293 -9.44 -3.66 18.49
N ARG A 294 -8.63 -2.79 19.08
CA ARG A 294 -8.93 -1.35 19.12
C ARG A 294 -8.88 -0.78 17.71
N PHE A 295 -9.89 0.01 17.36
CA PHE A 295 -10.02 0.69 16.07
C PHE A 295 -10.34 2.14 16.32
N TYR A 296 -9.66 3.04 15.63
CA TYR A 296 -9.96 4.46 15.74
C TYR A 296 -10.07 5.11 14.37
N LEU A 297 -11.04 6.02 14.26
CA LEU A 297 -11.28 6.85 13.09
C LEU A 297 -11.39 8.29 13.56
N GLY A 298 -10.59 9.19 13.01
CA GLY A 298 -10.56 10.58 13.43
C GLY A 298 -10.51 11.56 12.26
N ASN A 299 -10.66 12.84 12.60
CA ASN A 299 -10.57 13.95 11.67
C ASN A 299 -9.80 15.10 12.33
N ILE A 300 -8.65 15.46 11.75
CA ILE A 300 -7.71 16.42 12.36
C ILE A 300 -8.35 17.82 12.47
N LYS A 301 -9.00 18.30 11.40
CA LYS A 301 -9.60 19.64 11.35
C LYS A 301 -10.78 19.81 12.28
N LYS A 302 -11.59 18.77 12.46
CA LYS A 302 -12.80 18.81 13.29
C LYS A 302 -12.52 18.52 14.76
N ASP A 303 -11.30 18.11 15.11
CA ASP A 303 -10.93 17.62 16.46
C ASP A 303 -11.87 16.49 16.92
N ILE A 304 -12.12 15.54 16.00
CA ILE A 304 -12.98 14.38 16.26
C ILE A 304 -12.13 13.13 16.28
N LEU A 305 -12.32 12.30 17.31
CA LEU A 305 -11.78 10.96 17.41
C LEU A 305 -12.89 10.01 17.84
N TYR A 306 -13.16 9.01 17.02
CA TYR A 306 -14.00 7.87 17.36
C TYR A 306 -13.08 6.72 17.75
N ASP A 307 -13.07 6.35 19.03
CA ASP A 307 -12.28 5.25 19.56
C ASP A 307 -13.21 4.07 19.89
N GLY A 308 -13.08 2.98 19.14
CA GLY A 308 -13.98 1.83 19.18
C GLY A 308 -13.23 0.51 19.19
N THR A 309 -13.99 -0.58 19.12
CA THR A 309 -13.46 -1.95 19.01
C THR A 309 -14.01 -2.59 17.76
N LEU A 310 -13.12 -3.08 16.90
CA LEU A 310 -13.49 -3.88 15.74
C LEU A 310 -14.00 -5.24 16.21
N SER A 311 -15.30 -5.49 16.07
CA SER A 311 -15.94 -6.70 16.59
C SER A 311 -16.29 -7.72 15.52
N ASN A 312 -16.41 -7.29 14.27
CA ASN A 312 -16.71 -8.19 13.16
C ASN A 312 -16.06 -7.70 11.85
N VAL A 313 -15.68 -8.67 11.01
CA VAL A 313 -15.22 -8.47 9.64
C VAL A 313 -15.94 -9.50 8.77
N GLU A 314 -16.77 -9.05 7.86
CA GLU A 314 -17.42 -9.86 6.84
C GLU A 314 -16.73 -9.62 5.50
N TYR A 315 -16.32 -10.71 4.85
CA TYR A 315 -15.73 -10.62 3.51
C TYR A 315 -16.81 -10.68 2.43
N ASN A 316 -16.83 -9.67 1.56
CA ASN A 316 -17.82 -9.53 0.50
C ASN A 316 -17.29 -9.97 -0.88
N GLY A 317 -16.08 -10.53 -0.94
CA GLY A 317 -15.38 -10.82 -2.20
C GLY A 317 -14.58 -9.63 -2.71
N TYR A 318 -13.64 -9.88 -3.61
CA TYR A 318 -12.91 -8.84 -4.36
C TYR A 318 -12.24 -7.78 -3.46
N LYS A 319 -11.57 -8.22 -2.38
CA LYS A 319 -10.94 -7.37 -1.35
C LYS A 319 -11.90 -6.38 -0.67
N SER A 320 -13.21 -6.60 -0.78
CA SER A 320 -14.24 -5.78 -0.15
C SER A 320 -14.69 -6.41 1.16
N TYR A 321 -14.87 -5.59 2.18
CA TYR A 321 -15.21 -6.00 3.53
C TYR A 321 -16.32 -5.12 4.08
N THR A 322 -17.22 -5.71 4.86
CA THR A 322 -18.07 -4.96 5.80
C THR A 322 -17.49 -5.18 7.18
N ILE A 323 -17.08 -4.10 7.84
CA ILE A 323 -16.59 -4.18 9.21
C ILE A 323 -17.60 -3.61 10.19
N THR A 324 -17.66 -4.16 11.39
CA THR A 324 -18.49 -3.63 12.48
C THR A 324 -17.57 -3.11 13.59
N VAL A 325 -17.75 -1.85 13.96
CA VAL A 325 -17.00 -1.20 15.04
C VAL A 325 -17.97 -0.81 16.16
N ASP A 326 -17.71 -1.32 17.36
CA ASP A 326 -18.44 -1.00 18.57
C ASP A 326 -17.81 0.22 19.26
N TYR A 327 -18.56 1.32 19.35
CA TYR A 327 -18.13 2.52 20.06
C TYR A 327 -18.69 2.53 21.49
N PRO A 328 -17.82 2.75 22.50
CA PRO A 328 -18.24 2.78 23.89
C PRO A 328 -19.11 4.01 24.18
N LYS A 329 -19.75 3.97 25.35
CA LYS A 329 -20.54 5.09 25.84
C LYS A 329 -19.63 6.30 26.15
N GLU A 330 -19.81 7.40 25.43
CA GLU A 330 -19.12 8.67 25.71
C GLU A 330 -20.07 9.76 26.20
N GLY A 331 -19.88 10.21 27.44
CA GLY A 331 -20.71 11.22 28.08
C GLY A 331 -22.19 10.82 28.13
N ASN A 332 -23.03 11.56 27.41
CA ASN A 332 -24.48 11.33 27.32
C ASN A 332 -24.91 10.46 26.13
N LYS A 333 -23.99 10.09 25.23
CA LYS A 333 -24.30 9.20 24.10
C LYS A 333 -24.29 7.75 24.57
N ALA A 334 -25.28 6.95 24.18
CA ALA A 334 -25.27 5.50 24.43
C ALA A 334 -24.16 4.84 23.59
N ALA A 335 -23.72 3.64 24.01
CA ALA A 335 -22.89 2.79 23.16
C ALA A 335 -23.66 2.43 21.87
N TYR A 336 -22.95 2.32 20.76
CA TYR A 336 -23.53 2.04 19.45
C TYR A 336 -22.51 1.32 18.56
N ALA A 337 -23.01 0.60 17.57
CA ALA A 337 -22.19 -0.06 16.54
C ALA A 337 -22.35 0.69 15.22
N VAL A 338 -21.27 0.75 14.43
CA VAL A 338 -21.29 1.29 13.07
C VAL A 338 -20.71 0.25 12.13
N GLU A 339 -21.36 0.08 10.99
CA GLU A 339 -20.83 -0.71 9.88
C GLU A 339 -20.12 0.20 8.89
N TYR A 340 -18.91 -0.17 8.50
CA TYR A 340 -18.16 0.50 7.44
C TYR A 340 -17.95 -0.47 6.27
N SER A 341 -18.26 0.01 5.07
CA SER A 341 -17.87 -0.65 3.82
C SER A 341 -16.43 -0.27 3.52
N MET A 342 -15.57 -1.28 3.32
CA MET A 342 -14.15 -1.10 3.07
C MET A 342 -13.69 -1.86 1.85
N TYR A 343 -12.74 -1.30 1.11
CA TYR A 343 -11.87 -2.03 0.19
C TYR A 343 -10.47 -2.05 0.82
N PHE A 344 -9.91 -3.23 1.03
CA PHE A 344 -8.61 -3.36 1.68
C PHE A 344 -7.72 -4.39 0.99
N GLY A 345 -6.68 -3.89 0.32
CA GLY A 345 -5.62 -4.69 -0.29
C GLY A 345 -4.34 -4.56 0.52
N PRO A 346 -4.03 -5.48 1.45
CA PRO A 346 -2.87 -5.32 2.35
C PRO A 346 -1.53 -5.34 1.60
N LYS A 347 -1.40 -6.20 0.57
CA LYS A 347 -0.18 -6.27 -0.26
C LYS A 347 0.05 -5.02 -1.11
N THR A 348 -1.04 -4.41 -1.56
CA THR A 348 -1.02 -3.22 -2.41
C THR A 348 -1.10 -1.94 -1.60
N GLU A 349 -1.24 -2.04 -0.27
CA GLU A 349 -1.33 -0.91 0.67
C GLU A 349 -2.44 0.10 0.34
N ILE A 350 -3.55 -0.38 -0.17
CA ILE A 350 -4.70 0.46 -0.51
C ILE A 350 -5.83 0.15 0.45
N LEU A 351 -6.32 1.21 1.08
CA LEU A 351 -7.47 1.17 1.95
C LEU A 351 -8.47 2.24 1.50
N MET A 352 -9.70 1.85 1.21
CA MET A 352 -10.79 2.78 1.00
C MET A 352 -11.89 2.48 2.01
N VAL A 353 -12.45 3.52 2.62
CA VAL A 353 -13.52 3.40 3.61
C VAL A 353 -14.66 4.33 3.23
N GLU A 354 -15.89 3.84 3.23
CA GLU A 354 -17.05 4.70 3.08
C GLU A 354 -17.35 5.43 4.39
N ILE A 355 -17.21 6.76 4.37
CA ILE A 355 -17.46 7.65 5.51
C ILE A 355 -18.45 8.71 5.08
N GLU A 356 -19.57 8.82 5.81
CA GLU A 356 -20.63 9.81 5.54
C GLU A 356 -21.14 9.76 4.08
N GLY A 357 -21.21 8.57 3.48
CA GLY A 357 -21.65 8.35 2.10
C GLY A 357 -20.64 8.75 1.02
N SER A 358 -19.37 8.99 1.39
CA SER A 358 -18.26 9.22 0.46
C SER A 358 -17.19 8.13 0.65
N ALA A 359 -16.69 7.56 -0.45
CA ALA A 359 -15.48 6.76 -0.40
C ALA A 359 -14.28 7.67 -0.09
N VAL A 360 -13.55 7.35 0.97
CA VAL A 360 -12.32 8.03 1.38
C VAL A 360 -11.17 7.04 1.20
N GLU A 361 -10.20 7.43 0.38
CA GLU A 361 -8.98 6.67 0.17
C GLU A 361 -7.97 7.01 1.28
N PHE A 362 -7.29 5.99 1.78
CA PHE A 362 -6.28 6.07 2.81
C PHE A 362 -5.02 5.38 2.32
N VAL A 363 -3.88 5.99 2.62
CA VAL A 363 -2.55 5.42 2.42
C VAL A 363 -1.89 5.14 3.77
N PRO A 364 -0.95 4.18 3.83
CA PRO A 364 -0.19 3.93 5.04
C PRO A 364 0.50 5.19 5.51
N ASP A 365 0.41 5.44 6.81
CA ASP A 365 1.04 6.59 7.41
C ASP A 365 2.54 6.33 7.65
N LYS A 366 3.33 6.46 6.59
CA LYS A 366 4.78 6.27 6.59
C LYS A 366 5.56 7.54 6.97
N GLY A 367 4.85 8.67 7.11
CA GLY A 367 5.48 9.98 7.23
C GLY A 367 6.24 10.39 5.96
N LEU A 368 6.89 11.55 6.02
CA LEU A 368 7.84 11.98 4.99
C LEU A 368 9.25 11.48 5.34
N ALA A 369 10.02 11.08 4.34
CA ALA A 369 11.45 10.87 4.53
C ALA A 369 12.12 12.19 4.99
N ILE A 370 13.26 12.10 5.70
CA ILE A 370 13.95 13.28 6.27
C ILE A 370 14.18 14.37 5.21
N ASP A 371 14.75 13.98 4.06
CA ASP A 371 15.04 14.91 2.98
C ASP A 371 13.77 15.51 2.37
N GLU A 372 12.68 14.74 2.33
CA GLU A 372 11.37 15.21 1.84
C GLU A 372 10.73 16.19 2.82
N LEU A 373 10.73 15.89 4.12
CA LEU A 373 10.22 16.80 5.15
C LEU A 373 11.02 18.11 5.15
N ILE A 374 12.35 18.04 5.13
CA ILE A 374 13.20 19.23 5.06
C ILE A 374 12.95 19.99 3.77
N ALA A 375 12.82 19.31 2.63
CA ALA A 375 12.49 19.95 1.37
C ALA A 375 11.14 20.69 1.46
N GLN A 376 10.10 20.06 2.00
CA GLN A 376 8.78 20.66 2.18
C GLN A 376 8.81 21.87 3.11
N LEU A 377 9.44 21.75 4.28
CA LEU A 377 9.58 22.83 5.24
C LEU A 377 10.45 23.98 4.69
N SER A 378 11.45 23.68 3.87
CA SER A 378 12.35 24.67 3.23
C SER A 378 11.79 25.28 1.94
N ARG A 379 10.60 24.88 1.48
CA ARG A 379 9.92 25.53 0.34
C ARG A 379 9.60 27.00 0.63
N PHE A 380 9.43 27.34 1.90
CA PHE A 380 9.18 28.69 2.36
C PHE A 380 10.41 29.25 3.05
N GLU A 381 10.77 30.50 2.72
CA GLU A 381 11.89 31.17 3.38
C GLU A 381 11.63 31.32 4.88
N TYR A 382 10.38 31.55 5.29
CA TYR A 382 10.01 31.59 6.70
C TYR A 382 8.65 30.95 6.95
N TRP A 383 8.50 30.43 8.16
CA TRP A 383 7.24 30.07 8.80
C TRP A 383 6.99 31.09 9.90
N ILE A 384 5.83 31.75 9.92
CA ILE A 384 5.57 32.89 10.81
C ILE A 384 4.39 32.65 11.74
N LYS A 385 4.53 33.05 13.01
CA LYS A 385 3.42 33.20 13.96
C LYS A 385 3.17 34.70 14.19
N LYS A 386 1.96 35.17 13.91
CA LYS A 386 1.52 36.56 14.17
C LYS A 386 0.63 36.65 15.40
N SER A 387 0.78 37.71 16.18
CA SER A 387 -0.21 38.20 17.14
C SER A 387 -0.78 39.54 16.68
N ASN A 388 -1.73 40.06 17.47
CA ASN A 388 -2.32 41.38 17.27
C ASN A 388 -1.29 42.52 17.30
N GLU A 389 -0.09 42.29 17.86
CA GLU A 389 0.99 43.28 17.95
C GLU A 389 2.08 43.07 16.87
N GLY A 390 1.94 42.07 15.98
CA GLY A 390 2.88 41.76 14.90
C GLY A 390 3.41 40.32 14.93
N VAL A 391 4.48 40.04 14.18
CA VAL A 391 5.12 38.70 14.15
C VAL A 391 5.77 38.42 15.49
N ILE A 392 5.44 37.34 16.21
CA ILE A 392 6.12 36.99 17.46
C ILE A 392 7.32 36.08 17.19
N TYR A 393 7.12 35.07 16.34
CA TYR A 393 8.13 34.07 15.99
C TYR A 393 8.23 33.91 14.47
N SER A 394 9.44 33.66 13.99
CA SER A 394 9.63 33.05 12.67
C SER A 394 10.61 31.89 12.75
N ILE A 395 10.32 30.83 12.00
CA ILE A 395 11.19 29.67 11.83
C ILE A 395 11.65 29.63 10.38
N ASN A 396 12.94 29.45 10.15
CA ASN A 396 13.49 29.15 8.83
C ASN A 396 14.11 27.75 8.87
N PHE A 397 13.71 26.92 7.91
CA PHE A 397 14.34 25.65 7.61
C PHE A 397 15.18 25.87 6.35
N SER A 398 16.47 25.60 6.44
CA SER A 398 17.34 25.64 5.26
C SER A 398 17.51 24.26 4.66
N LYS A 399 17.87 24.24 3.37
CA LYS A 399 18.22 23.00 2.65
C LYS A 399 19.46 22.30 3.22
N ASP A 400 20.28 23.01 3.99
CA ASP A 400 21.46 22.47 4.67
C ASP A 400 21.11 21.99 6.10
N SER A 401 19.83 21.70 6.36
CA SER A 401 19.31 21.21 7.64
C SER A 401 19.50 22.17 8.82
N ILE A 402 19.63 23.48 8.54
CA ILE A 402 19.69 24.52 9.59
C ILE A 402 18.28 24.92 10.01
N PHE A 403 18.04 24.93 11.32
CA PHE A 403 16.86 25.48 11.97
C PHE A 403 17.20 26.84 12.58
N ASN A 404 16.46 27.88 12.21
CA ASN A 404 16.63 29.23 12.75
C ASN A 404 15.32 29.71 13.40
N LEU A 405 15.33 29.90 14.73
CA LEU A 405 14.22 30.50 15.46
C LEU A 405 14.53 31.98 15.75
N TYR A 406 13.63 32.86 15.31
CA TYR A 406 13.70 34.30 15.51
C TYR A 406 12.58 34.77 16.44
N TYR A 407 12.91 35.67 17.37
CA TYR A 407 11.95 36.28 18.30
C TYR A 407 11.93 37.80 18.12
N LYS A 408 10.74 38.39 17.95
CA LYS A 408 10.58 39.82 17.61
C LYS A 408 11.31 40.79 18.55
N ASN A 409 11.38 40.45 19.85
CA ASN A 409 11.97 41.34 20.86
C ASN A 409 13.39 40.92 21.28
N SER A 410 14.03 40.00 20.56
CA SER A 410 15.40 39.58 20.81
C SER A 410 16.21 39.61 19.50
N PRO A 411 17.37 40.29 19.47
CA PRO A 411 18.27 40.21 18.32
C PRO A 411 18.93 38.82 18.18
N THR A 412 18.73 37.92 19.14
CA THR A 412 19.35 36.59 19.16
C THR A 412 18.62 35.66 18.20
N VAL A 413 19.35 35.17 17.19
CA VAL A 413 18.92 34.07 16.34
C VAL A 413 19.42 32.78 16.98
N HIS A 414 18.50 31.86 17.29
CA HIS A 414 18.88 30.52 17.70
C HIS A 414 19.01 29.66 16.44
N SER A 415 20.26 29.48 15.98
CA SER A 415 20.60 28.67 14.82
C SER A 415 21.15 27.32 15.27
N GLY A 416 20.51 26.24 14.87
CA GLY A 416 20.96 24.87 15.14
C GLY A 416 20.96 24.01 13.88
N THR A 417 21.64 22.88 13.94
CA THR A 417 21.65 21.88 12.86
C THR A 417 20.75 20.71 13.25
N ILE A 418 19.79 20.36 12.39
CA ILE A 418 18.94 19.18 12.57
C ILE A 418 19.83 17.94 12.42
N LYS A 419 19.91 17.14 13.50
CA LYS A 419 20.71 15.91 13.56
C LYS A 419 19.90 14.67 13.25
N ASN A 420 18.66 14.68 13.72
CA ASN A 420 17.77 13.55 13.58
C ASN A 420 16.32 14.04 13.48
N ILE A 421 15.47 13.22 12.87
CA ILE A 421 14.03 13.43 12.80
C ILE A 421 13.39 12.09 13.14
N GLU A 422 12.59 12.06 14.19
CA GLU A 422 11.80 10.90 14.55
C GLU A 422 10.35 11.11 14.11
N TYR A 423 9.78 10.13 13.39
CA TYR A 423 8.37 10.16 13.01
C TYR A 423 7.51 9.40 14.02
N HIS A 424 6.40 9.99 14.45
CA HIS A 424 5.52 9.42 15.49
C HIS A 424 4.11 9.09 14.96
N GLY A 425 3.86 9.17 13.65
CA GLY A 425 2.52 9.01 13.08
C GLY A 425 1.69 10.29 13.13
N LEU A 426 0.62 10.34 12.35
CA LEU A 426 -0.35 11.42 12.22
C LEU A 426 0.31 12.79 11.97
N TYR A 427 1.29 12.81 11.07
CA TYR A 427 2.08 13.99 10.72
C TYR A 427 2.89 14.59 11.88
N LYS A 428 3.09 13.84 12.98
CA LYS A 428 3.88 14.27 14.13
C LYS A 428 5.34 13.83 13.99
N TYR A 429 6.25 14.77 14.19
CA TYR A 429 7.68 14.57 14.12
C TYR A 429 8.34 15.15 15.37
N THR A 430 9.49 14.62 15.76
CA THR A 430 10.40 15.27 16.71
C THR A 430 11.71 15.58 16.00
N LEU A 431 12.08 16.86 15.97
CA LEU A 431 13.39 17.28 15.45
C LEU A 431 14.41 17.30 16.60
N GLU A 432 15.52 16.61 16.42
CA GLU A 432 16.70 16.75 17.29
C GLU A 432 17.62 17.81 16.70
N ILE A 433 17.85 18.89 17.43
CA ILE A 433 18.59 20.05 16.96
C ILE A 433 19.82 20.28 17.83
N GLU A 434 21.00 20.30 17.20
CA GLU A 434 22.26 20.65 17.85
C GLU A 434 22.54 22.14 17.66
N PHE A 435 22.63 22.87 18.78
CA PHE A 435 23.05 24.26 18.79
C PHE A 435 24.56 24.40 19.04
N PRO A 436 25.25 25.30 18.33
CA PRO A 436 26.65 25.60 18.59
C PRO A 436 26.81 26.19 20.00
N SER A 437 27.83 25.73 20.73
CA SER A 437 28.15 26.25 22.07
C SER A 437 28.28 27.77 22.05
N THR A 438 27.61 28.43 23.00
CA THR A 438 27.69 29.88 23.19
C THR A 438 28.84 30.30 24.12
N THR A 439 29.62 29.35 24.66
CA THR A 439 30.76 29.60 25.56
C THR A 439 32.10 29.31 24.87
N GLU A 440 33.17 30.03 25.25
CA GLU A 440 34.52 29.81 24.69
C GLU A 440 35.08 28.41 24.99
N ASP A 441 34.48 27.67 25.93
CA ASP A 441 34.72 26.24 26.15
C ASP A 441 33.92 25.40 25.14
N LYS A 442 34.63 24.90 24.13
CA LYS A 442 34.10 24.12 23.00
C LYS A 442 33.58 22.72 23.35
N SER A 443 33.35 22.39 24.62
CA SER A 443 33.04 21.01 25.03
C SER A 443 31.55 20.66 25.08
N ASP A 444 30.66 21.64 25.16
CA ASP A 444 29.25 21.37 25.46
C ASP A 444 28.35 21.83 24.30
N THR A 445 28.07 20.94 23.36
CA THR A 445 26.99 21.14 22.38
C THR A 445 25.65 20.95 23.09
N LEU A 446 24.71 21.87 22.84
CA LEU A 446 23.36 21.77 23.37
C LEU A 446 22.49 21.04 22.35
N ILE A 447 21.95 19.89 22.75
CA ILE A 447 20.96 19.16 21.96
C ILE A 447 19.59 19.45 22.56
N ASP A 448 18.64 19.81 21.71
CA ASP A 448 17.26 20.11 22.08
C ASP A 448 16.29 19.40 21.13
N TYR A 449 15.06 19.16 21.59
CA TYR A 449 14.06 18.39 20.86
C TYR A 449 12.82 19.24 20.61
N TYR A 450 12.41 19.32 19.35
CA TYR A 450 11.26 20.11 18.92
C TYR A 450 10.19 19.20 18.32
N PRO A 451 9.16 18.83 19.12
CA PRO A 451 7.95 18.23 18.59
C PRO A 451 7.28 19.18 17.59
N LEU A 452 6.88 18.66 16.44
CA LEU A 452 6.12 19.41 15.45
C LEU A 452 5.05 18.54 14.78
N VAL A 453 4.04 19.20 14.25
CA VAL A 453 3.03 18.61 13.36
C VAL A 453 3.10 19.35 12.03
N TYR A 454 3.36 18.63 10.93
CA TYR A 454 3.40 19.21 9.59
C TYR A 454 2.46 18.48 8.64
N VAL A 455 1.37 19.14 8.24
CA VAL A 455 0.37 18.59 7.33
C VAL A 455 0.66 19.10 5.91
N PRO A 456 1.16 18.26 4.97
CA PRO A 456 1.65 18.74 3.68
C PRO A 456 0.58 19.41 2.82
N ASN A 457 -0.65 18.89 2.84
CA ASN A 457 -1.74 19.34 1.96
C ASN A 457 -2.29 20.72 2.35
N SER A 458 -2.39 21.03 3.65
CA SER A 458 -2.78 22.36 4.12
C SER A 458 -1.58 23.32 4.23
N GLU A 459 -0.37 22.76 4.26
CA GLU A 459 0.88 23.41 4.63
C GLU A 459 0.72 24.14 5.99
N ASP A 460 0.10 23.45 6.95
CA ASP A 460 0.04 23.87 8.34
C ASP A 460 1.22 23.30 9.10
N LEU A 461 1.87 24.14 9.91
CA LEU A 461 2.98 23.76 10.78
C LEU A 461 2.63 24.14 12.22
N ILE A 462 2.65 23.18 13.13
CA ILE A 462 2.57 23.40 14.57
C ILE A 462 3.91 22.99 15.16
N VAL A 463 4.52 23.82 15.99
CA VAL A 463 5.77 23.48 16.69
C VAL A 463 5.55 23.70 18.18
N GLU A 464 5.93 22.73 19.01
CA GLU A 464 5.93 22.90 20.45
C GLU A 464 7.14 23.76 20.85
N LEU A 465 6.88 24.96 21.35
CA LEU A 465 7.88 25.89 21.85
C LEU A 465 7.56 26.20 23.31
N TYR A 466 8.53 25.97 24.20
CA TYR A 466 8.39 26.26 25.64
C TYR A 466 7.15 25.62 26.30
N GLN A 467 6.83 24.37 25.93
CA GLN A 467 5.64 23.62 26.42
C GLN A 467 4.29 24.16 25.91
N GLU A 468 4.29 25.02 24.90
CA GLU A 468 3.09 25.50 24.22
C GLU A 468 3.11 25.11 22.73
N ASN A 469 1.97 24.66 22.21
CA ASN A 469 1.82 24.35 20.79
C ASN A 469 1.58 25.62 19.98
N GLU A 470 2.48 25.92 19.06
CA GLU A 470 2.46 27.16 18.30
C GLU A 470 2.19 26.93 16.82
N SER A 471 1.10 27.51 16.31
CA SER A 471 0.75 27.42 14.89
C SER A 471 1.49 28.48 14.08
N PHE A 472 2.21 28.01 13.07
CA PHE A 472 2.91 28.80 12.07
C PHE A 472 2.19 28.71 10.73
N ILE A 473 2.33 29.77 9.94
CA ILE A 473 1.88 29.80 8.55
C ILE A 473 3.05 30.11 7.63
N PRO A 474 3.03 29.63 6.38
CA PRO A 474 4.09 29.93 5.43
C PRO A 474 4.12 31.42 5.12
N ASP A 475 5.32 31.99 5.09
CA ASP A 475 5.60 33.34 4.64
C ASP A 475 5.67 33.34 3.11
N MET A 476 4.51 33.54 2.49
CA MET A 476 4.39 33.54 1.03
C MET A 476 5.03 34.79 0.46
N VAL A 477 5.87 34.64 -0.57
CA VAL A 477 6.41 35.74 -1.38
C VAL A 477 5.49 35.93 -2.59
N LEU A 478 4.61 36.93 -2.51
CA LEU A 478 3.68 37.25 -3.60
C LEU A 478 4.39 38.06 -4.68
N THR A 479 4.14 37.71 -5.95
CA THR A 479 4.40 38.62 -7.07
C THR A 479 3.32 39.71 -7.11
N LEU A 480 3.58 40.76 -7.89
CA LEU A 480 2.57 41.81 -8.11
C LEU A 480 1.28 41.24 -8.73
N GLU A 481 1.43 40.23 -9.59
CA GLU A 481 0.29 39.55 -10.23
C GLU A 481 -0.49 38.69 -9.25
N ASP A 482 0.18 37.98 -8.34
CA ASP A 482 -0.49 37.20 -7.28
C ASP A 482 -1.32 38.09 -6.37
N LEU A 483 -0.75 39.23 -5.92
CA LEU A 483 -1.47 40.20 -5.11
C LEU A 483 -2.68 40.75 -5.86
N PHE A 484 -2.50 41.12 -7.14
CA PHE A 484 -3.59 41.63 -7.97
C PHE A 484 -4.73 40.63 -8.14
N ASN A 485 -4.40 39.39 -8.51
CA ASN A 485 -5.37 38.32 -8.71
C ASN A 485 -6.12 37.99 -7.41
N TYR A 486 -5.40 37.93 -6.29
CA TYR A 486 -6.00 37.70 -4.99
C TYR A 486 -6.99 38.80 -4.60
N VAL A 487 -6.58 40.08 -4.64
CA VAL A 487 -7.46 41.18 -4.21
C VAL A 487 -8.64 41.36 -5.17
N SER A 488 -8.43 41.20 -6.49
CA SER A 488 -9.47 41.37 -7.51
C SER A 488 -10.54 40.27 -7.51
N LYS A 489 -10.19 39.04 -7.14
CA LYS A 489 -11.12 37.90 -7.01
C LYS A 489 -12.34 38.23 -6.15
N HIS A 490 -12.17 39.09 -5.16
CA HIS A 490 -13.20 39.41 -4.18
C HIS A 490 -13.97 40.70 -4.49
N GLY A 491 -13.70 41.35 -5.63
CA GLY A 491 -14.42 42.54 -6.09
C GLY A 491 -14.12 43.81 -5.28
N MET A 492 -14.41 43.81 -3.98
CA MET A 492 -14.15 44.92 -3.07
C MET A 492 -13.89 44.42 -1.65
N TRP A 493 -12.88 44.98 -1.01
CA TRP A 493 -12.55 44.74 0.40
C TRP A 493 -12.88 45.98 1.22
N LYS A 494 -13.44 45.81 2.43
CA LYS A 494 -13.90 46.92 3.30
C LYS A 494 -13.29 46.83 4.68
N SER A 495 -13.06 47.98 5.33
CA SER A 495 -12.57 48.01 6.71
C SER A 495 -13.60 47.54 7.74
N THR A 496 -13.15 47.07 8.90
CA THR A 496 -13.99 46.54 9.99
C THR A 496 -14.97 47.56 10.57
N LYS A 497 -16.06 47.07 11.19
CA LYS A 497 -16.99 47.88 12.00
C LYS A 497 -16.22 48.58 13.13
N GLY A 498 -16.02 49.89 13.01
CA GLY A 498 -15.33 50.75 13.98
C GLY A 498 -14.23 51.59 13.33
N GLU A 499 -13.59 51.04 12.29
CA GLU A 499 -12.67 51.76 11.42
C GLU A 499 -13.44 52.32 10.24
N VAL A 500 -13.47 53.63 10.21
CA VAL A 500 -14.31 54.46 9.37
C VAL A 500 -14.15 54.11 7.88
N GLY A 501 -15.14 53.43 7.27
CA GLY A 501 -15.51 53.49 5.85
C GLY A 501 -14.47 53.23 4.74
N TYR A 502 -13.28 52.70 5.01
CA TYR A 502 -12.28 52.49 3.96
C TYR A 502 -12.64 51.30 3.08
N PHE A 503 -12.24 51.37 1.82
CA PHE A 503 -12.30 50.24 0.91
C PHE A 503 -11.05 50.15 0.04
N VAL A 504 -10.75 48.94 -0.39
CA VAL A 504 -9.76 48.69 -1.44
C VAL A 504 -10.34 47.75 -2.49
N ARG A 505 -10.01 48.00 -3.75
CA ARG A 505 -10.44 47.19 -4.89
C ARG A 505 -9.36 47.19 -5.96
N MET A 506 -9.17 46.05 -6.62
CA MET A 506 -8.32 45.91 -7.79
C MET A 506 -9.13 45.40 -8.98
N TYR A 507 -8.93 45.95 -10.18
CA TYR A 507 -9.68 45.56 -11.39
C TYR A 507 -8.99 45.97 -12.69
N GLY A 508 -9.41 45.36 -13.80
CA GLY A 508 -8.91 45.68 -15.15
C GLY A 508 -7.41 45.49 -15.29
N ASP A 509 -6.74 46.37 -16.04
CA ASP A 509 -5.30 46.35 -16.27
C ASP A 509 -4.52 46.86 -15.04
N LYS A 510 -4.56 46.12 -13.93
CA LYS A 510 -3.86 46.44 -12.67
C LYS A 510 -4.27 47.77 -12.03
N LYS A 511 -5.53 48.19 -12.19
CA LYS A 511 -6.03 49.38 -11.50
C LYS A 511 -6.21 49.09 -10.03
N PHE A 512 -5.73 50.00 -9.19
CA PHE A 512 -5.84 49.96 -7.74
C PHE A 512 -6.68 51.13 -7.26
N HIS A 513 -7.69 50.83 -6.47
CA HIS A 513 -8.64 51.78 -5.95
C HIS A 513 -8.63 51.68 -4.44
N ILE A 514 -8.20 52.75 -3.78
CA ILE A 514 -8.27 52.88 -2.32
C ILE A 514 -8.95 54.19 -1.98
N GLY A 515 -9.78 54.18 -0.95
CA GLY A 515 -10.48 55.40 -0.57
C GLY A 515 -11.46 55.20 0.57
N TYR A 516 -12.28 56.21 0.76
CA TYR A 516 -13.19 56.30 1.89
C TYR A 516 -14.64 56.47 1.39
N LEU A 517 -15.49 55.48 1.68
CA LEU A 517 -16.83 55.33 1.11
C LEU A 517 -17.75 56.54 1.35
N ASN A 518 -17.61 57.25 2.48
CA ASN A 518 -18.56 58.30 2.88
C ASN A 518 -18.12 59.74 2.51
N ALA A 519 -16.88 59.95 2.08
CA ALA A 519 -16.34 61.29 1.80
C ALA A 519 -16.15 61.56 0.29
N GLY A 520 -16.47 60.60 -0.57
CA GLY A 520 -16.30 60.72 -2.03
C GLY A 520 -14.84 60.79 -2.50
N GLY A 521 -13.87 60.83 -1.57
CA GLY A 521 -12.45 60.80 -1.86
C GLY A 521 -11.99 59.38 -2.21
N THR A 522 -11.61 59.19 -3.47
CA THR A 522 -11.04 57.93 -3.92
C THR A 522 -9.82 58.17 -4.79
N ALA A 523 -8.74 57.45 -4.52
CA ALA A 523 -7.55 57.44 -5.34
C ALA A 523 -7.61 56.23 -6.29
N VAL A 524 -7.48 56.47 -7.59
CA VAL A 524 -7.42 55.41 -8.60
C VAL A 524 -6.07 55.47 -9.30
N GLY A 525 -5.24 54.48 -9.05
CA GLY A 525 -3.91 54.36 -9.64
C GLY A 525 -3.73 53.05 -10.40
N VAL A 526 -2.53 52.84 -10.92
CA VAL A 526 -2.09 51.62 -11.59
C VAL A 526 -0.96 51.02 -10.78
N LEU A 527 -1.05 49.72 -10.48
CA LEU A 527 0.02 49.02 -9.77
C LEU A 527 1.24 48.87 -10.67
N THR A 528 2.39 49.36 -10.22
CA THR A 528 3.64 49.33 -10.99
C THR A 528 4.62 48.32 -10.44
N LYS A 529 4.71 48.19 -9.11
CA LYS A 529 5.70 47.32 -8.47
C LYS A 529 5.21 46.80 -7.12
N LEU A 530 5.60 45.58 -6.79
CA LEU A 530 5.47 45.02 -5.46
C LEU A 530 6.86 44.62 -4.98
N THR A 531 7.29 45.17 -3.85
CA THR A 531 8.57 44.82 -3.21
C THR A 531 8.29 44.08 -1.92
N TYR A 532 8.83 42.88 -1.78
CA TYR A 532 8.68 42.08 -0.57
C TYR A 532 9.67 42.54 0.52
N ASN A 533 9.16 42.79 1.72
CA ASN A 533 9.91 43.34 2.87
C ASN A 533 10.09 42.33 4.02
N ARG A 534 9.76 41.04 3.79
CA ARG A 534 9.69 39.93 4.78
C ARG A 534 8.39 39.86 5.59
N PHE A 535 8.03 38.65 6.04
CA PHE A 535 6.93 38.38 6.97
C PHE A 535 5.54 38.79 6.49
N GLY A 536 5.31 38.60 5.19
CA GLY A 536 4.11 38.99 4.47
C GLY A 536 3.90 40.50 4.44
N SER A 537 4.96 41.29 4.67
CA SER A 537 5.00 42.74 4.48
C SER A 537 5.52 43.06 3.08
N TYR A 538 4.89 44.04 2.46
CA TYR A 538 5.19 44.47 1.11
C TYR A 538 5.15 45.99 1.01
N THR A 539 5.95 46.54 0.11
CA THR A 539 5.76 47.90 -0.40
C THR A 539 5.11 47.80 -1.78
N LEU A 540 3.88 48.28 -1.87
CA LEU A 540 3.10 48.37 -3.09
C LEU A 540 3.27 49.77 -3.68
N GLU A 541 3.90 49.84 -4.84
CA GLU A 541 4.07 51.07 -5.61
C GLU A 541 2.86 51.26 -6.54
N VAL A 542 2.24 52.43 -6.46
CA VAL A 542 1.06 52.79 -7.23
C VAL A 542 1.30 54.10 -7.95
N TYR A 543 1.21 54.07 -9.27
CA TYR A 543 1.26 55.27 -10.10
C TYR A 543 -0.14 55.87 -10.27
N TYR A 544 -0.29 57.13 -9.88
CA TYR A 544 -1.50 57.92 -10.07
C TYR A 544 -1.31 58.86 -11.26
N PRO A 545 -2.04 58.67 -12.38
CA PRO A 545 -2.02 59.60 -13.50
C PRO A 545 -2.57 60.98 -13.08
N ALA A 546 -2.13 62.04 -13.75
CA ALA A 546 -2.61 63.39 -13.51
C ALA A 546 -4.15 63.46 -13.59
N GLY A 547 -4.77 64.17 -12.64
CA GLY A 547 -6.23 64.31 -12.52
C GLY A 547 -6.93 63.30 -11.59
N TYR A 548 -6.22 62.27 -11.09
CA TYR A 548 -6.83 61.18 -10.30
C TYR A 548 -6.42 61.12 -8.82
N PHE A 549 -5.39 61.88 -8.43
CA PHE A 549 -4.96 62.03 -7.05
C PHE A 549 -4.70 63.52 -6.78
N TYR A 550 -5.26 64.02 -5.68
CA TYR A 550 -5.03 65.40 -5.24
C TYR A 550 -3.94 65.39 -4.19
N ASP A 551 -2.81 66.05 -4.47
CA ASP A 551 -1.74 66.23 -3.50
C ASP A 551 -2.00 67.53 -2.70
N PRO A 552 -2.30 67.43 -1.39
CA PRO A 552 -2.56 68.60 -0.55
C PRO A 552 -1.34 69.49 -0.34
N GLU A 553 -0.11 68.95 -0.47
CA GLU A 553 1.13 69.70 -0.28
C GLU A 553 1.47 70.55 -1.51
N LEU A 554 1.10 70.06 -2.69
CA LEU A 554 1.36 70.73 -3.97
C LEU A 554 0.16 71.52 -4.51
N ASP A 555 -1.02 71.40 -3.89
CA ASP A 555 -2.30 71.98 -4.36
C ASP A 555 -2.53 71.69 -5.86
N SER A 556 -2.23 70.45 -6.28
CA SER A 556 -2.25 70.05 -7.68
C SER A 556 -2.74 68.62 -7.87
N TYR A 557 -3.14 68.31 -9.11
CA TYR A 557 -3.50 66.98 -9.57
C TYR A 557 -2.43 66.42 -10.50
N ASP A 558 -1.16 66.68 -10.20
CA ASP A 558 -0.05 66.17 -11.00
C ASP A 558 0.08 64.65 -10.85
N ALA A 559 0.71 64.01 -11.83
CA ALA A 559 0.98 62.59 -11.74
C ALA A 559 1.95 62.31 -10.60
N SER A 560 1.64 61.35 -9.74
CA SER A 560 2.46 60.98 -8.60
C SER A 560 2.63 59.45 -8.50
N THR A 561 3.64 59.02 -7.75
CA THR A 561 3.83 57.61 -7.38
C THR A 561 3.84 57.52 -5.87
N GLU A 562 2.94 56.71 -5.32
CA GLU A 562 2.84 56.48 -3.88
C GLU A 562 3.26 55.06 -3.52
N ASN A 563 3.78 54.90 -2.32
CA ASN A 563 4.15 53.62 -1.75
C ASN A 563 3.24 53.29 -0.57
N TYR A 564 2.59 52.13 -0.61
CA TYR A 564 1.78 51.62 0.49
C TYR A 564 2.46 50.44 1.15
N ASN A 565 2.53 50.45 2.48
CA ASN A 565 2.88 49.26 3.24
C ASN A 565 1.65 48.34 3.26
N VAL A 566 1.79 47.15 2.68
CA VAL A 566 0.73 46.16 2.54
C VAL A 566 1.13 44.92 3.32
N TYR A 567 0.22 44.41 4.15
CA TYR A 567 0.35 43.10 4.76
C TYR A 567 -0.73 42.20 4.19
N CYS A 568 -0.32 41.13 3.52
CA CYS A 568 -1.25 40.26 2.80
C CYS A 568 -0.94 38.79 3.12
N ASN A 569 -2.00 38.01 3.41
CA ASN A 569 -1.92 36.57 3.48
C ASN A 569 -3.18 35.94 2.86
N PRO A 570 -3.07 35.46 1.60
CA PRO A 570 -4.19 34.84 0.90
C PRO A 570 -4.81 33.63 1.61
N LYS A 571 -4.01 32.80 2.29
CA LYS A 571 -4.53 31.61 2.99
C LYS A 571 -5.46 31.96 4.16
N LYS A 572 -5.20 33.08 4.85
CA LYS A 572 -6.04 33.56 5.96
C LYS A 572 -7.09 34.58 5.53
N ASN A 573 -7.28 34.82 4.23
CA ASN A 573 -8.12 35.90 3.72
C ASN A 573 -7.83 37.26 4.40
N TYR A 574 -6.54 37.57 4.58
CA TYR A 574 -6.08 38.71 5.36
C TYR A 574 -5.42 39.77 4.47
N LEU A 575 -5.86 41.02 4.60
CA LEU A 575 -5.30 42.18 3.91
C LEU A 575 -5.30 43.40 4.83
N VAL A 576 -4.14 44.02 5.04
CA VAL A 576 -3.97 45.29 5.74
C VAL A 576 -3.17 46.23 4.85
N ILE A 577 -3.58 47.48 4.79
CA ILE A 577 -2.83 48.52 4.05
C ILE A 577 -2.64 49.71 4.98
N GLU A 578 -1.41 50.21 5.05
CA GLU A 578 -1.15 51.50 5.69
C GLU A 578 -1.64 52.62 4.77
N TYR A 579 -2.67 53.34 5.23
CA TYR A 579 -3.28 54.42 4.47
C TYR A 579 -3.51 55.63 5.39
N ALA A 580 -3.05 56.80 4.97
CA ALA A 580 -3.10 58.04 5.76
C ALA A 580 -2.49 57.91 7.17
N GLY A 581 -1.36 57.21 7.29
CA GLY A 581 -0.64 57.00 8.55
C GLY A 581 -1.33 56.03 9.52
N LYS A 582 -2.29 55.21 9.05
CA LYS A 582 -2.98 54.20 9.84
C LYS A 582 -2.94 52.85 9.15
N LEU A 583 -2.71 51.79 9.90
CA LEU A 583 -2.92 50.42 9.43
C LEU A 583 -4.41 50.13 9.40
N VAL A 584 -4.96 49.90 8.21
CA VAL A 584 -6.37 49.61 8.01
C VAL A 584 -6.51 48.14 7.64
N GLN A 585 -7.28 47.38 8.44
CA GLN A 585 -7.56 45.99 8.13
C GLN A 585 -8.81 45.88 7.25
N PHE A 586 -8.69 45.14 6.15
CA PHE A 586 -9.75 44.93 5.19
C PHE A 586 -10.26 43.49 5.21
N TYR A 587 -11.57 43.34 5.02
CA TYR A 587 -12.26 42.07 4.93
C TYR A 587 -13.02 41.99 3.61
N GLN A 588 -13.14 40.79 3.07
CA GLN A 588 -13.93 40.51 1.87
C GLN A 588 -15.40 40.93 2.11
N TYR A 589 -15.99 41.63 1.13
CA TYR A 589 -17.40 42.00 1.12
C TYR A 589 -18.16 41.30 -0.01
#